data_AF-A0A6V8MZD7-F1
#
_entry.id   AF-A0A6V8MZD7-F1
#
_cell.length_a   1.000
_cell.length_b   1.000
_cell.length_c   1.000
_cell.angle_alpha   90.00
_cell.angle_beta   90.00
_cell.angle_gamma   90.00
#
_symmetry.space_group_name_H-M   'P 1'
#
loop_
_entity.id
_entity.type
_entity.pdbx_description
1 polymer ?
#
loop_
_entity_poly.entity_id
_entity_poly.type
_entity_poly.pdbx_seq_one_letter_code
_entity_poly.pdbx_strand_id
1 'polypeptide(L)'
;MTIRRGDVVSHCGAVQWGVGKVVEIGENQASIHFNDGVFRKIAASHFSSLLPAEAASFTPPPPATPEAKPVKAPKAPKAASARQKKS
;
A
#
# COMPACT_ATOMS: atom_id res chain seq x y z
N MET A 1 1.79 17.87 6.33
CA MET A 1 1.06 17.79 5.03
C MET A 1 -0.25 17.07 5.27
N THR A 2 -1.37 17.59 4.76
CA THR A 2 -2.66 16.90 4.78
C THR A 2 -2.91 16.34 3.40
N ILE A 3 -3.01 15.02 3.28
CA ILE A 3 -3.30 14.36 2.00
C ILE A 3 -4.73 13.86 1.96
N ARG A 4 -5.35 13.95 0.79
CA ARG A 4 -6.71 13.52 0.51
C ARG A 4 -6.72 12.54 -0.65
N ARG A 5 -7.79 11.75 -0.72
CA ARG A 5 -8.02 10.88 -1.87
C ARG A 5 -8.11 11.72 -3.14
N GLY A 6 -7.36 11.34 -4.15
CA GLY A 6 -7.26 12.06 -5.42
C GLY A 6 -6.09 13.03 -5.50
N ASP A 7 -5.43 13.37 -4.39
CA ASP A 7 -4.24 14.22 -4.42
C ASP A 7 -3.12 13.55 -5.22
N VAL A 8 -2.36 14.38 -5.93
CA VAL A 8 -1.22 13.97 -6.72
C VAL A 8 0.05 14.42 -6.01
N VAL A 9 0.93 13.45 -5.75
CA VAL A 9 2.12 13.63 -4.92
C VAL A 9 3.33 12.97 -5.56
N SER A 10 4.52 13.39 -5.16
CA SER A 10 5.79 12.74 -5.50
C SER A 10 6.56 12.41 -4.21
N HIS A 11 7.40 11.40 -4.25
CA HIS A 11 8.19 10.98 -3.08
C HIS A 11 9.63 11.50 -3.19
N CYS A 12 10.07 12.35 -2.25
CA CYS A 12 11.37 13.00 -2.35
C CYS A 12 12.56 12.04 -2.18
N GLY A 13 12.43 11.02 -1.32
CA GLY A 13 13.48 10.02 -1.08
C GLY A 13 13.51 8.86 -2.09
N ALA A 14 12.53 8.77 -2.99
CA ALA A 14 12.36 7.64 -3.90
C ALA A 14 11.91 8.16 -5.27
N VAL A 15 12.76 8.98 -5.87
CA VAL A 15 12.52 9.66 -7.17
C VAL A 15 12.12 8.67 -8.27
N GLN A 16 12.61 7.43 -8.20
CA GLN A 16 12.28 6.33 -9.13
C GLN A 16 10.79 5.94 -9.15
N TRP A 17 10.02 6.21 -8.08
CA TRP A 17 8.57 5.97 -8.10
C TRP A 17 7.82 7.02 -8.92
N GLY A 18 8.43 8.18 -9.13
CA GLY A 18 7.85 9.30 -9.85
C GLY A 18 6.66 9.92 -9.12
N VAL A 19 5.69 10.38 -9.92
CA VAL A 19 4.43 10.98 -9.46
C VAL A 19 3.42 9.88 -9.18
N GLY A 20 2.62 10.03 -8.14
CA GLY A 20 1.57 9.10 -7.78
C GLY A 20 0.30 9.79 -7.33
N LYS A 21 -0.82 9.08 -7.48
CA LYS A 21 -2.15 9.54 -7.06
C LYS A 21 -2.61 8.77 -5.83
N VAL A 22 -3.08 9.49 -4.83
CA VAL A 22 -3.65 8.88 -3.63
C VAL A 22 -4.98 8.23 -3.97
N VAL A 23 -5.06 6.90 -3.85
CA VAL A 23 -6.25 6.12 -4.18
C VAL A 23 -7.12 5.82 -2.97
N GLU A 24 -6.52 5.70 -1.78
CA GLU A 24 -7.21 5.37 -0.53
C GLU A 24 -6.50 6.04 0.65
N ILE A 25 -7.26 6.52 1.63
CA ILE A 25 -6.77 7.04 2.91
C ILE A 25 -7.34 6.14 4.01
N GLY A 26 -6.47 5.53 4.81
CA GLY A 26 -6.82 4.88 6.07
C GLY A 26 -6.42 5.72 7.27
N GLU A 27 -6.71 5.23 8.48
CA GLU A 27 -6.47 5.98 9.73
C GLU A 27 -5.01 6.41 9.92
N ASN A 28 -4.05 5.55 9.56
CA ASN A 28 -2.61 5.78 9.79
C ASN A 28 -1.76 5.61 8.52
N GLN A 29 -2.37 5.44 7.35
CA GLN A 29 -1.64 5.22 6.11
C GLN A 29 -2.47 5.64 4.89
N ALA A 30 -1.79 5.94 3.80
CA ALA A 30 -2.41 6.16 2.49
C ALA A 30 -1.88 5.17 1.47
N SER A 31 -2.78 4.66 0.62
CA SER A 31 -2.40 3.88 -0.55
C SER A 31 -2.27 4.81 -1.73
N ILE A 32 -1.10 4.80 -2.37
CA ILE A 32 -0.75 5.69 -3.48
C ILE A 32 -0.38 4.82 -4.67
N HIS A 33 -0.97 5.12 -5.82
CA HIS A 33 -0.62 4.49 -7.08
C HIS A 33 0.40 5.38 -7.79
N PHE A 34 1.62 4.88 -7.94
CA PHE A 34 2.70 5.63 -8.58
C PHE A 34 2.77 5.34 -10.09
N ASN A 35 3.39 6.24 -10.85
CA ASN A 35 3.59 6.10 -12.30
C ASN A 35 4.48 4.88 -12.65
N ASP A 36 5.22 4.33 -11.68
CA ASP A 36 5.94 3.06 -11.81
C ASP A 36 5.02 1.83 -11.95
N GLY A 37 3.70 2.02 -11.83
CA GLY A 37 2.70 0.95 -11.90
C GLY A 37 2.41 0.28 -10.57
N VAL A 38 3.03 0.73 -9.47
CA VAL A 38 2.96 0.04 -8.18
C VAL A 38 2.10 0.82 -7.19
N PHE A 39 1.23 0.08 -6.49
CA PHE A 39 0.51 0.60 -5.33
C PHE A 39 1.38 0.45 -4.08
N ARG A 40 1.70 1.58 -3.43
CA ARG A 40 2.51 1.59 -2.21
C ARG A 40 1.70 2.19 -1.06
N LYS A 41 1.82 1.57 0.11
CA LYS A 41 1.23 2.06 1.36
C LYS A 41 2.25 2.92 2.08
N ILE A 42 1.93 4.19 2.29
CA ILE A 42 2.77 5.14 3.00
C ILE A 42 2.13 5.40 4.36
N ALA A 43 2.86 5.17 5.44
CA ALA A 43 2.37 5.50 6.77
C ALA A 43 2.33 7.02 6.98
N ALA A 44 1.40 7.48 7.81
CA ALA A 44 1.23 8.89 8.14
C ALA A 44 2.51 9.55 8.68
N SER A 45 3.34 8.77 9.39
CA SER A 45 4.67 9.19 9.87
C SER A 45 5.65 9.58 8.76
N HIS A 46 5.40 9.14 7.52
CA HIS A 46 6.23 9.41 6.34
C HIS A 46 5.59 10.37 5.35
N PHE A 47 4.46 11.03 5.70
CA PHE A 47 3.85 12.02 4.81
C PHE A 47 4.71 13.27 4.61
N SER A 48 5.66 13.54 5.50
CA SER A 48 6.66 14.60 5.32
C SER A 48 7.60 14.33 4.12
N SER A 49 7.73 13.08 3.69
CA SER A 49 8.52 12.70 2.51
C SER A 49 7.73 12.80 1.21
N LEU A 50 6.44 13.15 1.28
CA LEU A 50 5.61 13.40 0.12
C LEU A 50 5.59 14.90 -0.19
N LEU A 51 5.71 15.22 -1.48
CA LEU A 51 5.61 16.58 -1.99
C LEU A 51 4.40 16.67 -2.91
N PRO A 52 3.61 17.75 -2.87
CA PRO A 52 2.59 18.01 -3.88
C PRO A 52 3.19 17.99 -5.28
N ALA A 53 2.49 17.39 -6.25
CA ALA A 53 2.90 17.35 -7.63
C ALA A 53 1.74 17.80 -8.54
N GLU A 54 2.07 18.29 -9.72
CA GLU A 54 1.10 18.74 -10.71
C GLU A 54 0.20 17.59 -11.16
N ALA A 55 -1.10 17.82 -11.18
CA ALA A 55 -2.07 16.78 -11.53
C ALA A 55 -1.89 16.26 -12.98
N ALA A 56 -1.41 17.13 -13.87
CA ALA A 56 -1.10 16.78 -15.27
C ALA A 56 0.13 15.86 -15.42
N SER A 57 0.97 15.74 -14.39
CA SER A 57 2.16 14.87 -14.41
C SER A 57 1.87 13.43 -14.00
N PHE A 58 0.69 13.15 -13.45
CA PHE A 58 0.26 11.79 -13.16
C PHE A 58 -0.22 11.11 -14.45
N THR A 59 0.44 10.03 -14.84
CA THR A 59 0.01 9.20 -15.97
C THR A 59 -0.52 7.90 -15.40
N PRO A 60 -1.85 7.66 -15.45
CA PRO A 60 -2.39 6.42 -14.93
C PRO A 60 -1.78 5.26 -15.71
N PRO A 61 -1.13 4.30 -15.03
CA PRO A 61 -0.68 3.10 -15.71
C PRO A 61 -1.91 2.34 -16.24
N PRO A 62 -1.75 1.54 -17.31
CA PRO A 62 -2.85 0.79 -17.89
C PRO A 62 -3.54 -0.03 -16.81
N PRO A 63 -4.88 -0.19 -16.89
CA PRO A 63 -5.64 -0.86 -15.85
C PRO A 63 -5.06 -2.26 -15.62
N ALA A 64 -4.41 -2.45 -14.47
CA ALA A 64 -3.92 -3.75 -14.07
C ALA A 64 -5.15 -4.65 -13.90
N THR A 65 -5.23 -5.70 -14.73
CA THR A 65 -6.15 -6.82 -14.54
C THR A 65 -6.01 -7.25 -13.09
N PRO A 66 -7.11 -7.37 -12.31
CA PRO A 66 -7.01 -7.60 -10.87
C PRO A 66 -6.30 -8.92 -10.61
N GLU A 67 -5.00 -8.87 -10.33
CA GLU A 67 -4.27 -10.01 -9.83
C GLU A 67 -4.81 -10.29 -8.43
N ALA A 68 -5.52 -11.42 -8.33
CA ALA A 68 -6.12 -11.91 -7.11
C ALA A 68 -5.07 -11.89 -6.00
N LYS A 69 -5.33 -11.10 -4.96
CA LYS A 69 -4.52 -11.08 -3.74
C LYS A 69 -4.37 -12.53 -3.24
N PRO A 70 -3.16 -13.05 -3.00
CA PRO A 70 -3.02 -14.32 -2.32
C PRO A 70 -3.58 -14.13 -0.90
N VAL A 71 -4.74 -14.74 -0.65
CA VAL A 71 -5.34 -14.85 0.68
C VAL A 71 -4.29 -15.51 1.56
N LYS A 72 -3.75 -14.76 2.54
CA LYS A 72 -2.92 -15.36 3.59
C LYS A 72 -3.77 -16.43 4.27
N ALA A 73 -3.36 -17.69 4.14
CA ALA A 73 -4.01 -18.81 4.80
C ALA A 73 -4.13 -18.54 6.32
N PRO A 74 -5.29 -18.79 6.94
CA PRO A 74 -5.43 -18.66 8.38
C PRO A 74 -4.47 -19.63 9.08
N LYS A 75 -3.69 -19.10 10.02
CA LYS A 75 -2.79 -19.88 10.88
C LYS A 75 -3.62 -20.89 11.69
N ALA A 76 -3.29 -22.17 11.57
CA ALA A 76 -3.92 -23.25 12.33
C ALA A 76 -3.80 -23.02 13.85
N PRO A 77 -4.85 -23.27 14.64
CA PRO A 77 -4.77 -23.19 16.09
C PRO A 77 -3.94 -24.35 16.65
N LYS A 78 -2.98 -23.98 17.49
CA LYS A 78 -2.21 -24.89 18.36
C LYS A 78 -3.19 -25.47 19.39
N ALA A 79 -3.49 -26.76 19.30
CA ALA A 79 -4.14 -27.50 20.40
C ALA A 79 -3.27 -28.70 20.76
N ALA A 80 -2.70 -28.64 21.96
CA ALA A 80 -2.03 -29.75 22.60
C ALA A 80 -3.04 -30.88 22.84
N SER A 81 -2.72 -32.10 22.43
CA SER A 81 -3.35 -33.29 22.98
C SER A 81 -2.26 -34.18 23.53
N ALA A 82 -2.31 -34.28 24.85
CA ALA A 82 -1.41 -35.04 25.67
C ALA A 82 -1.42 -36.52 25.28
N ARG A 83 -0.22 -37.04 25.04
CA ARG A 83 0.28 -38.35 25.48
C ARG A 83 -0.70 -39.13 26.37
N GLN A 84 -1.34 -40.16 25.81
CA GLN A 84 -1.79 -41.29 26.60
C GLN A 84 -1.78 -42.57 25.74
N LYS A 85 -0.77 -43.42 25.95
CA LYS A 85 -0.82 -44.83 25.56
C LYS A 85 -0.20 -45.65 26.67
N LYS A 86 -1.06 -46.29 27.47
CA LYS A 86 -0.73 -47.36 28.40
C LYS A 86 -1.98 -48.23 28.55
N SER A 87 -2.01 -49.39 27.90
CA SER A 87 -1.93 -50.71 28.52
C SER A 87 -2.02 -51.79 27.44
#